data_AF-A0AAD6JTE6-F1
#
_entry.id   AF-A0AAD6JTE6-F1
#
_cell.length_a   1.000
_cell.length_b   1.000
_cell.length_c   1.000
_cell.angle_alpha   90.00
_cell.angle_beta   90.00
_cell.angle_gamma   90.00
#
_symmetry.space_group_name_H-M   'P 1'
#
loop_
_entity.id
_entity.type
_entity.pdbx_description
1 polymer ?
#
loop_
_entity_poly.entity_id
_entity_poly.type
_entity_poly.pdbx_seq_one_letter_code
_entity_poly.pdbx_strand_id
1 'polypeptide(L)'
;MMTLLHAANPSQSLVICPDKRGNVARFINGINNHTQEGKRKQNLKCVRYDVNGECRVLLVANRDISKGERLYYDYNGYEQEYPTQHFV
;
A
#
# COMPACT_ATOMS: atom_id res chain seq x y z
N MET A 1 0.87 8.07 -4.75
CA MET A 1 0.40 8.74 -3.51
C MET A 1 -0.14 7.65 -2.59
N MET A 2 -0.10 7.84 -1.27
CA MET A 2 -0.57 6.86 -0.29
C MET A 2 -1.35 7.56 0.81
N THR A 3 -2.57 7.12 1.13
CA THR A 3 -3.39 7.72 2.18
C THR A 3 -2.68 7.60 3.54
N LEU A 4 -2.43 8.75 4.20
CA LEU A 4 -1.85 8.82 5.54
C LEU A 4 -2.97 8.88 6.59
N LEU A 5 -3.89 9.82 6.43
CA LEU A 5 -5.01 10.07 7.33
C LEU A 5 -6.28 10.24 6.50
N HIS A 6 -7.33 9.49 6.87
CA HIS A 6 -8.68 9.67 6.35
C HIS A 6 -9.52 10.31 7.46
N ALA A 7 -9.80 11.60 7.35
CA ALA A 7 -10.52 12.39 8.35
C ALA A 7 -11.99 12.56 7.97
N ALA A 8 -12.86 12.81 8.97
CA ALA A 8 -14.28 13.05 8.74
C ALA A 8 -14.53 14.30 7.86
N ASN A 9 -13.70 15.33 8.02
CA ASN A 9 -13.64 16.45 7.09
C ASN A 9 -12.60 16.16 6.00
N PRO A 10 -12.99 16.03 4.72
CA PRO A 10 -12.07 15.69 3.63
C PRO A 10 -10.89 16.66 3.47
N SER A 11 -11.07 17.93 3.83
CA SER A 11 -9.99 18.94 3.77
C SER A 11 -8.88 18.73 4.80
N GLN A 12 -9.12 17.88 5.81
CA GLN A 12 -8.13 17.50 6.83
C GLN A 12 -7.48 16.14 6.54
N SER A 13 -7.91 15.44 5.49
CA SER A 13 -7.27 14.19 5.07
C SER A 13 -5.87 14.47 4.50
N LEU A 14 -4.95 13.54 4.75
CA LEU A 14 -3.55 13.68 4.37
C LEU A 14 -3.10 12.50 3.50
N VAL A 15 -2.23 12.80 2.55
CA VAL A 15 -1.59 11.81 1.66
C VAL A 15 -0.07 11.96 1.70
N ILE A 16 0.65 10.84 1.63
CA ILE A 16 2.09 10.81 1.40
C ILE A 16 2.33 10.94 -0.10
N CYS A 17 3.09 11.97 -0.48
CA CYS A 17 3.49 12.26 -1.86
C CYS A 17 4.99 12.03 -2.02
N PRO A 18 5.43 10.83 -2.43
CA PRO A 18 6.85 10.56 -2.65
C PRO A 18 7.28 11.04 -4.04
N ASP A 19 6.85 12.21 -4.52
CA ASP A 19 7.18 12.72 -5.86
C ASP A 19 8.65 13.14 -5.95
N LYS A 20 9.11 13.94 -4.97
CA LYS A 20 10.47 14.51 -4.90
C LYS A 20 11.39 13.77 -3.93
N ARG A 21 10.83 13.27 -2.82
CA ARG A 21 11.57 12.61 -1.73
C ARG A 21 10.84 11.34 -1.31
N GLY A 22 11.56 10.25 -1.12
CA GLY A 22 10.96 8.97 -0.74
C GLY A 22 12.02 7.92 -0.43
N ASN A 23 11.57 6.71 -0.13
CA ASN A 23 12.41 5.54 0.11
C ASN A 23 11.96 4.35 -0.76
N VAL A 24 12.46 3.15 -0.48
CA VAL A 24 12.17 1.93 -1.27
C VAL A 24 10.68 1.57 -1.36
N ALA A 25 9.85 1.96 -0.38
CA ALA A 25 8.44 1.58 -0.31
C ALA A 25 7.63 2.00 -1.53
N ARG A 26 7.99 3.13 -2.17
CA ARG A 26 7.28 3.65 -3.36
C ARG A 26 7.40 2.77 -4.60
N PHE A 27 8.34 1.82 -4.61
CA PHE A 27 8.65 0.97 -5.77
C PHE A 27 8.10 -0.45 -5.62
N ILE A 28 7.48 -0.79 -4.48
CA ILE A 28 6.87 -2.09 -4.26
C ILE A 28 5.57 -2.18 -5.05
N ASN A 29 5.34 -3.30 -5.73
CA ASN A 29 4.24 -3.45 -6.66
C ASN A 29 2.89 -3.66 -5.96
N GLY A 30 1.83 -3.29 -6.67
CA GLY A 30 0.46 -3.62 -6.28
C GLY A 30 -0.01 -4.92 -6.93
N ILE A 31 -0.98 -5.59 -6.31
CA ILE A 31 -1.69 -6.71 -6.93
C ILE A 31 -2.80 -6.25 -7.88
N ASN A 32 -3.17 -7.11 -8.83
CA ASN A 32 -4.41 -6.94 -9.58
C ASN A 32 -5.60 -7.38 -8.70
N ASN A 33 -6.47 -6.44 -8.32
CA ASN A 33 -7.63 -6.73 -7.46
C ASN A 33 -8.77 -7.47 -8.18
N HIS A 34 -8.72 -7.58 -9.51
CA HIS A 34 -9.80 -8.11 -10.35
C HIS A 34 -9.60 -9.59 -10.73
N THR A 35 -8.41 -10.14 -10.53
CA THR A 35 -8.10 -11.53 -10.86
C THR A 35 -7.75 -12.32 -9.60
N GLN A 36 -8.14 -13.60 -9.55
CA GLN A 36 -7.80 -14.47 -8.42
C GLN A 36 -6.29 -14.72 -8.34
N GLU A 37 -5.62 -14.84 -9.49
CA GLU A 37 -4.18 -14.99 -9.58
C GLU A 37 -3.44 -13.75 -9.03
N GLY A 38 -3.92 -12.54 -9.37
CA GLY A 38 -3.35 -11.29 -8.86
C GLY A 38 -3.36 -11.24 -7.33
N LYS A 39 -4.49 -11.60 -6.70
CA LYS A 39 -4.61 -11.64 -5.24
C LYS A 39 -3.65 -12.63 -4.58
N ARG A 40 -3.33 -13.75 -5.24
CA ARG A 40 -2.38 -14.76 -4.71
C ARG A 40 -0.92 -14.25 -4.69
N LYS A 41 -0.58 -13.20 -5.44
CA LYS A 41 0.77 -12.63 -5.45
C LYS A 41 1.11 -11.85 -4.18
N GLN A 42 0.11 -11.43 -3.40
CA GLN A 42 0.31 -10.62 -2.21
C GLN A 42 1.17 -11.34 -1.16
N ASN A 43 2.28 -10.72 -0.77
CA ASN A 43 3.19 -11.21 0.27
C ASN A 43 3.55 -10.14 1.32
N LEU A 44 3.07 -8.91 1.11
CA LEU A 44 3.11 -7.82 2.07
C LEU A 44 1.70 -7.29 2.36
N LYS A 45 1.55 -6.63 3.51
CA LYS A 45 0.38 -5.84 3.87
C LYS A 45 0.79 -4.42 4.22
N CYS A 46 0.10 -3.44 3.62
CA CYS A 46 0.21 -2.04 4.02
C CYS A 46 -0.75 -1.78 5.18
N VAL A 47 -0.25 -1.21 6.27
CA VAL A 47 -1.01 -0.95 7.51
C VAL A 47 -0.74 0.46 8.01
N ARG A 48 -1.73 1.02 8.71
CA ARG A 48 -1.64 2.34 9.35
C ARG A 48 -1.75 2.18 10.85
N TYR A 49 -0.82 2.78 11.58
CA TYR A 49 -0.81 2.79 13.04
C TYR A 49 -0.68 4.21 13.56
N ASP A 50 -1.27 4.45 14.72
CA ASP A 50 -0.91 5.57 15.58
C ASP A 50 0.42 5.24 16.27
N VAL A 51 1.40 6.11 16.11
CA VAL A 51 2.66 6.07 16.85
C VAL A 51 2.88 7.43 17.47
N ASN A 52 2.69 7.52 18.79
CA ASN A 52 2.80 8.75 19.58
C ASN A 52 1.82 9.86 19.15
N GLY A 53 0.58 9.50 18.82
CA GLY A 53 -0.47 10.43 18.40
C GLY A 53 -0.42 10.81 16.92
N GLU A 54 0.44 10.18 16.12
CA GLU A 54 0.61 10.50 14.71
C GLU A 54 0.43 9.28 13.81
N CYS A 55 -0.20 9.48 12.66
CA CYS A 55 -0.35 8.43 11.66
C CYS A 55 1.02 8.01 11.09
N ARG A 56 1.23 6.69 10.96
CA ARG A 56 2.36 6.08 10.29
C ARG A 56 1.88 4.98 9.36
N VAL A 57 2.46 4.90 8.16
CA VAL A 57 2.20 3.84 7.18
C VAL A 57 3.38 2.88 7.16
N LEU A 58 3.10 1.59 7.32
CA LEU A 58 4.10 0.52 7.37
C LEU A 58 3.75 -0.58 6.36
N LEU A 59 4.78 -1.24 5.85
CA LEU A 59 4.66 -2.46 5.04
C LEU A 59 5.24 -3.63 5.84
N VAL A 60 4.44 -4.66 6.04
CA VAL A 60 4.79 -5.82 6.85
C VAL A 60 4.61 -7.08 6.02
N ALA A 61 5.59 -7.99 6.07
CA ALA A 61 5.46 -9.30 5.45
C ALA A 61 4.30 -10.08 6.11
N ASN A 62 3.43 -10.69 5.30
CA ASN A 62 2.28 -11.46 5.79
C ASN A 62 2.49 -12.98 5.67
N ARG A 63 3.66 -13.40 5.17
CA ARG A 63 4.19 -14.77 5.13
C ARG A 63 5.69 -14.72 4.92
N ASP A 64 6.35 -15.88 4.99
CA ASP A 64 7.75 -16.00 4.60
C ASP A 64 7.93 -15.69 3.10
N ILE A 65 9.05 -15.02 2.78
CA ILE A 65 9.37 -14.52 1.44
C ILE A 65 10.74 -15.06 1.04
N SER A 66 10.79 -15.79 -0.08
CA SER A 66 12.03 -16.40 -0.55
C SER A 66 12.96 -15.40 -1.21
N LYS A 67 14.28 -15.67 -1.20
CA LYS A 67 15.25 -14.86 -1.95
C LYS A 67 14.87 -14.82 -3.43
N GLY A 68 14.80 -13.62 -4.00
CA GLY A 68 14.42 -13.39 -5.40
C GLY A 68 12.91 -13.30 -5.65
N GLU A 69 12.08 -13.55 -4.64
CA GLU A 69 10.64 -13.35 -4.73
C GLU A 69 10.30 -11.86 -4.78
N ARG A 70 9.42 -11.47 -5.70
CA ARG A 70 9.00 -10.06 -5.86
C ARG A 70 7.95 -9.70 -4.82
N LEU A 71 8.05 -8.48 -4.29
CA LEU A 71 7.15 -7.95 -3.28
C LEU A 71 5.89 -7.34 -3.90
N TYR A 72 4.73 -7.73 -3.35
CA TYR A 72 3.41 -7.25 -3.74
C TYR A 72 2.54 -6.98 -2.52
N TYR A 73 1.84 -5.84 -2.51
CA TYR A 73 0.77 -5.55 -1.54
C TYR A 73 -0.50 -5.06 -2.24
N ASP A 74 -1.59 -4.97 -1.50
CA ASP A 74 -2.84 -4.40 -2.01
C ASP A 74 -2.81 -2.86 -1.94
N TYR A 75 -2.75 -2.20 -3.10
CA TYR A 75 -2.83 -0.73 -3.20
C TYR A 75 -4.19 -0.20 -2.74
N ASN A 76 -5.25 -1.01 -2.84
CA ASN A 76 -6.63 -0.66 -2.53
C ASN A 76 -7.11 -1.30 -1.21
N GLY A 77 -6.19 -1.50 -0.25
CA GLY A 77 -6.50 -2.18 1.02
C GLY A 77 -7.47 -1.42 1.95
N TYR A 78 -7.86 -0.19 1.61
CA TYR A 78 -8.88 0.59 2.33
C TYR A 78 -9.83 1.29 1.35
N GLU A 79 -9.31 2.21 0.55
CA GLU A 79 -10.04 2.90 -0.52
C GLU A 79 -9.78 2.21 -1.87
N GLN A 80 -10.64 2.41 -2.87
CA GLN A 80 -10.53 1.80 -4.21
C GLN A 80 -10.10 2.82 -5.30
N GLU A 81 -9.21 3.75 -4.94
CA GLU A 81 -8.83 4.88 -5.79
C GLU A 81 -7.72 4.54 -6.80
N TYR A 82 -7.07 3.38 -6.68
CA TYR A 82 -5.99 2.99 -7.59
C TYR A 82 -6.49 1.98 -8.65
N PRO A 83 -6.51 2.31 -9.95
CA PRO A 83 -6.91 1.37 -10.99
C PRO A 83 -5.86 0.26 -11.16
N THR A 84 -6.25 -0.99 -10.91
CA THR A 84 -5.36 -2.17 -10.98
C THR A 84 -5.74 -3.19 -12.05
N GLN A 85 -6.70 -2.89 -12.94
CA GLN A 85 -7.20 -3.83 -13.96
C GLN A 85 -6.08 -4.34 -14.88
N HIS A 86 -5.11 -3.50 -15.18
CA HIS A 86 -4.00 -3.79 -16.10
C HIS A 86 -2.71 -4.24 -15.41
N PHE A 87 -2.77 -4.52 -14.10
CA PHE A 87 -1.61 -5.05 -13.39
C PHE A 87 -1.36 -6.51 -13.79
N VAL A 88 -0.07 -6.84 -13.95
CA VAL A 88 0.41 -8.14 -14.42
C VAL A 88 0.52 -9.15 -13.28
#